data_AF-A0A1S2SZL4-F1
#
_entry.id   AF-A0A1S2SZL4-F1
#
_cell.length_a   1.000
_cell.length_b   1.000
_cell.length_c   1.000
_cell.angle_alpha   90.00
_cell.angle_beta   90.00
_cell.angle_gamma   90.00
#
_symmetry.space_group_name_H-M   'P 1'
#
loop_
_entity.id
_entity.type
_entity.pdbx_description
1 polymer ?
#
loop_
_entity_poly.entity_id
_entity_poly.type
_entity_poly.pdbx_seq_one_letter_code
_entity_poly.pdbx_strand_id
1 'polypeptide(L)'
;MIKLYLAMAVLLIIAVIILLLAGLRQRRQSVDRESENRDWYEERLAELEQDKQQQRISQEAYDEAKLELDKTFISDSRDIEGEVSWKRANPFIPIAIILAVAVGFYAVFGSWSLQKQADDALAQLPELGQRLLQEQQQADVESMQTFALGMRQKLAAKPDDPMAWWLYAGIMSDLRQFDQAQQAFEKSLALAPNRTGTLISYARFLMSSPTEEHLRKAAGMLARVLQQQPTHVEALSLTGFVAYERGDWQQAIAAWQQLLPLLDKASQRSNAVKQAIADAEQKMQAADRSVTVTVSLGEEMRAQLPEQGTLFIYVTATQGPPMPAAVKRMPVNDWPVTVTLTDADSMLADYRLSGLDQWQVKAMVSQDDKIDRQAGDLFAESVTINAQRSAEVALTLNQKVTEVAND
;
A
#
# COMPACT_ATOMS: atom_id res chain seq x y z
N MET A 1 -1.35 -4.93 -21.92
CA MET A 1 0.03 -4.57 -22.34
C MET A 1 0.44 -5.20 -23.68
N ILE A 2 0.29 -6.51 -23.90
CA ILE A 2 0.68 -7.19 -25.16
C ILE A 2 0.06 -6.56 -26.43
N LYS A 3 -1.23 -6.20 -26.40
CA LYS A 3 -1.91 -5.55 -27.54
C LYS A 3 -1.27 -4.20 -27.93
N LEU A 4 -0.82 -3.40 -26.94
CA LEU A 4 -0.14 -2.11 -27.16
C LEU A 4 1.23 -2.29 -27.83
N TYR A 5 2.00 -3.29 -27.42
CA TYR A 5 3.29 -3.59 -28.06
C TYR A 5 3.12 -4.09 -29.49
N LEU A 6 2.08 -4.89 -29.76
CA LEU A 6 1.74 -5.34 -31.12
C LEU A 6 1.38 -4.15 -32.03
N ALA A 7 0.60 -3.20 -31.51
CA ALA A 7 0.25 -1.96 -32.21
C ALA A 7 1.47 -1.14 -32.60
N MET A 8 2.38 -0.93 -31.66
CA MET A 8 3.60 -0.17 -31.86
C MET A 8 4.53 -0.87 -32.87
N ALA A 9 4.62 -2.20 -32.83
CA ALA A 9 5.39 -2.99 -33.79
C ALA A 9 4.84 -2.87 -35.22
N VAL A 10 3.52 -2.93 -35.41
CA VAL A 10 2.88 -2.77 -36.72
C VAL A 10 3.14 -1.36 -37.29
N LEU A 11 3.03 -0.31 -36.48
CA LEU A 11 3.35 1.05 -36.90
C LEU A 11 4.81 1.21 -37.36
N LEU A 12 5.73 0.58 -36.64
CA LEU A 12 7.16 0.60 -36.97
C LEU A 12 7.43 -0.12 -38.31
N ILE A 13 6.79 -1.26 -38.56
CA ILE A 13 6.90 -1.98 -39.83
C ILE A 13 6.39 -1.13 -40.99
N ILE A 14 5.23 -0.46 -40.83
CA ILE A 14 4.67 0.42 -41.87
C ILE A 14 5.63 1.58 -42.18
N ALA A 15 6.22 2.21 -41.16
CA ALA A 15 7.20 3.28 -41.34
C ALA A 15 8.44 2.80 -42.11
N VAL A 16 8.97 1.62 -41.78
CA VAL A 16 10.12 1.02 -42.48
C VAL A 16 9.77 0.72 -43.94
N ILE A 17 8.59 0.17 -44.23
CA ILE A 17 8.15 -0.11 -45.60
C ILE A 17 8.06 1.19 -46.41
N ILE A 18 7.53 2.26 -45.84
CA ILE A 18 7.44 3.56 -46.51
C ILE A 18 8.84 4.10 -46.84
N LEU A 19 9.79 4.03 -45.90
CA LEU A 19 11.17 4.46 -46.13
C LEU A 19 11.87 3.64 -47.22
N LEU A 20 11.69 2.31 -47.20
CA LEU A 20 12.26 1.42 -48.23
C LEU A 20 11.66 1.69 -49.62
N LEU A 21 10.34 1.84 -49.71
CA LEU A 21 9.68 2.15 -50.98
C LEU A 21 10.06 3.53 -51.52
N ALA A 22 10.21 4.54 -50.65
CA ALA A 22 10.69 5.86 -51.03
C ALA A 22 12.13 5.79 -51.58
N GLY A 23 13.03 5.12 -50.88
CA GLY A 23 14.42 4.94 -51.31
C GLY A 23 14.56 4.17 -52.63
N LEU A 24 13.78 3.10 -52.81
CA LEU A 24 13.77 2.32 -54.06
C LEU A 24 13.27 3.14 -55.26
N ARG A 25 12.26 3.99 -55.05
CA ARG A 25 11.69 4.83 -56.11
C ARG A 25 12.66 5.93 -56.53
N GLN A 26 13.36 6.54 -55.56
CA GLN A 26 14.39 7.54 -55.83
C GLN A 26 15.56 6.94 -56.62
N ARG A 27 16.02 5.74 -56.25
CA ARG A 27 17.13 5.04 -56.92
C ARG A 27 16.80 4.62 -58.36
N ARG A 28 15.55 4.25 -58.67
CA ARG A 28 15.15 3.95 -60.05
C ARG A 28 15.18 5.18 -60.95
N GLN A 29 14.68 6.32 -60.45
CA GLN A 29 14.67 7.56 -61.22
C GLN A 29 16.05 8.11 -61.55
N SER A 30 17.06 7.88 -60.69
CA SER A 30 18.44 8.29 -60.99
C SER A 30 19.09 7.40 -62.06
N VAL A 31 18.84 6.09 -62.02
CA VAL A 31 19.45 5.14 -62.96
C VAL A 31 18.90 5.28 -64.38
N ASP A 32 17.58 5.43 -64.56
CA ASP A 32 16.97 5.53 -65.90
C ASP A 32 17.49 6.77 -66.68
N ARG A 33 17.76 7.87 -66.00
CA ARG A 33 18.21 9.13 -66.62
C ARG A 33 19.69 9.11 -67.04
N GLU A 34 20.54 8.44 -66.26
CA GLU A 34 21.95 8.24 -66.65
C GLU A 34 22.07 7.33 -67.88
N SER A 35 21.22 6.31 -68.01
CA SER A 35 21.20 5.46 -69.21
C SER A 35 20.73 6.19 -70.46
N GLU A 36 19.65 6.98 -70.38
CA GLU A 36 19.09 7.68 -71.54
C GLU A 36 20.10 8.68 -72.17
N ASN A 37 20.83 9.44 -71.34
CA ASN A 37 21.83 10.39 -71.83
C ASN A 37 23.04 9.69 -72.48
N ARG A 38 23.41 8.53 -71.95
CA ARG A 38 24.50 7.72 -72.50
C ARG A 38 24.12 7.14 -73.86
N ASP A 39 22.93 6.56 -73.97
CA ASP A 39 22.46 5.94 -75.21
C ASP A 39 22.36 6.99 -76.33
N TRP A 40 21.87 8.19 -76.01
CA TRP A 40 21.81 9.31 -76.95
C TRP A 40 23.21 9.74 -77.43
N TYR A 41 24.19 9.82 -76.53
CA TYR A 41 25.57 10.16 -76.90
C TYR A 41 26.18 9.12 -77.84
N GLU A 42 26.00 7.83 -77.52
CA GLU A 42 26.53 6.73 -78.34
C GLU A 42 25.89 6.72 -79.75
N GLU A 43 24.59 6.96 -79.86
CA GLU A 43 23.88 7.07 -81.14
C GLU A 43 24.38 8.26 -81.97
N ARG A 44 24.49 9.45 -81.37
CA ARG A 44 24.91 10.65 -82.09
C ARG A 44 26.36 10.57 -82.54
N LEU A 45 27.23 9.93 -81.75
CA LEU A 45 28.61 9.67 -82.12
C LEU A 45 28.69 8.71 -83.33
N ALA A 46 27.88 7.65 -83.33
CA ALA A 46 27.82 6.70 -84.45
C ALA A 46 27.35 7.37 -85.75
N GLU A 47 26.37 8.28 -85.68
CA GLU A 47 25.93 9.08 -86.83
C GLU A 47 27.05 9.96 -87.40
N LEU A 48 27.80 10.66 -86.54
CA LEU A 48 28.93 11.48 -86.96
C LEU A 48 30.04 10.62 -87.62
N GLU A 49 30.32 9.44 -87.06
CA GLU A 49 31.29 8.50 -87.63
C GLU A 49 30.84 8.01 -89.01
N GLN A 50 29.55 7.74 -89.17
CA GLN A 50 28.97 7.32 -90.45
C GLN A 50 29.05 8.44 -91.50
N ASP A 51 28.67 9.67 -91.15
CA ASP A 51 28.71 10.80 -92.09
C ASP A 51 30.15 11.13 -92.53
N LYS A 52 31.12 10.94 -91.63
CA LYS A 52 32.55 11.03 -91.95
C LYS A 52 33.00 9.90 -92.90
N GLN A 53 32.62 8.66 -92.65
CA GLN A 53 32.96 7.52 -93.52
C GLN A 53 32.38 7.69 -94.93
N GLN A 54 31.18 8.25 -95.02
CA GLN A 54 30.52 8.57 -96.29
C GLN A 54 31.05 9.86 -96.94
N GLN A 55 32.09 10.49 -96.37
CA GLN A 55 32.73 11.73 -96.84
C GLN A 55 31.76 12.92 -96.95
N ARG A 56 30.65 12.91 -96.20
CA ARG A 56 29.68 14.01 -96.15
C ARG A 56 30.21 15.19 -95.34
N ILE A 57 31.09 14.89 -94.37
CA ILE A 57 31.84 15.86 -93.58
C ILE A 57 33.34 15.59 -93.67
N SER A 58 34.16 16.64 -93.49
CA SER A 58 35.61 16.50 -93.43
C SER A 58 36.05 15.92 -92.07
N GLN A 59 37.28 15.42 -91.99
CA GLN A 59 37.89 14.97 -90.73
C GLN A 59 37.90 16.07 -89.66
N GLU A 60 38.25 17.30 -90.05
CA GLU A 60 38.34 18.45 -89.15
C GLU A 60 36.96 18.84 -88.60
N ALA A 61 35.93 18.84 -89.45
CA ALA A 61 34.55 19.10 -89.02
C ALA A 61 34.00 17.99 -88.10
N TYR A 62 34.39 16.73 -88.32
CA TYR A 62 34.04 15.63 -87.42
C TYR A 62 34.68 15.81 -86.04
N ASP A 63 35.97 16.15 -85.98
CA ASP A 63 36.69 16.32 -84.72
C ASP A 63 36.14 17.50 -83.90
N GLU A 64 35.74 18.60 -84.56
CA GLU A 64 35.08 19.74 -83.91
C GLU A 64 33.68 19.37 -83.38
N ALA A 65 32.86 18.71 -84.21
CA ALA A 65 31.52 18.28 -83.80
C ALA A 65 31.55 17.25 -82.65
N LYS A 66 32.52 16.33 -82.68
CA LYS A 66 32.73 15.38 -81.57
C LYS A 66 33.15 16.09 -80.29
N LEU A 67 34.05 17.07 -80.37
CA LEU A 67 34.47 17.84 -79.19
C LEU A 67 33.31 18.62 -78.56
N GLU A 68 32.40 19.15 -79.38
CA GLU A 68 31.18 19.82 -78.91
C GLU A 68 30.20 18.82 -78.27
N LEU A 69 30.03 17.64 -78.87
CA LEU A 69 29.23 16.56 -78.31
C LEU A 69 29.77 16.10 -76.94
N ASP A 70 31.09 15.94 -76.80
CA ASP A 70 31.74 15.57 -75.54
C ASP A 70 31.52 16.63 -74.45
N LYS A 71 31.64 17.92 -74.82
CA LYS A 71 31.38 19.03 -73.89
C LYS A 71 29.92 19.04 -73.42
N THR A 72 28.99 18.82 -74.33
CA THR A 72 27.56 18.78 -74.05
C THR A 72 27.22 17.60 -73.13
N PHE A 73 27.79 16.42 -73.39
CA PHE A 73 27.60 15.26 -72.52
C PHE A 73 28.14 15.51 -71.11
N ILE A 74 29.29 16.17 -70.96
CA ILE A 74 29.86 16.51 -69.65
C ILE A 74 29.05 17.60 -68.94
N SER A 75 28.51 18.59 -69.65
CA SER A 75 27.65 19.62 -69.04
C SER A 75 26.32 19.03 -68.59
N ASP A 76 25.66 18.27 -69.45
CA ASP A 76 24.37 17.65 -69.17
C ASP A 76 24.50 16.55 -68.09
N SER A 77 25.67 15.90 -67.99
CA SER A 77 25.96 14.98 -66.90
C SER A 77 26.34 15.67 -65.58
N ARG A 78 26.77 16.93 -65.58
CA ARG A 78 27.00 17.74 -64.37
C ARG A 78 25.71 18.38 -63.83
N ASP A 79 24.78 18.74 -64.71
CA ASP A 79 23.44 19.20 -64.33
C ASP A 79 22.56 18.06 -63.74
N ILE A 80 23.06 16.82 -63.69
CA ILE A 80 22.46 15.69 -62.96
C ILE A 80 22.27 16.00 -61.46
N GLU A 81 23.07 16.90 -60.86
CA GLU A 81 22.90 17.28 -59.45
C GLU A 81 21.83 18.37 -59.21
N GLY A 82 21.26 18.98 -60.25
CA GLY A 82 20.49 20.22 -60.09
C GLY A 82 19.25 20.31 -60.97
N GLU A 83 18.18 19.61 -60.62
CA GLU A 83 16.80 20.15 -60.55
C GLU A 83 15.81 19.02 -60.19
N VAL A 84 15.74 18.69 -58.89
CA VAL A 84 14.61 17.89 -58.38
C VAL A 84 13.37 18.79 -58.38
N SER A 85 12.59 18.76 -59.46
CA SER A 85 11.25 19.37 -59.46
C SER A 85 10.37 18.64 -58.44
N TRP A 86 10.32 19.18 -57.22
CA TRP A 86 9.46 18.67 -56.16
C TRP A 86 8.00 18.83 -56.59
N LYS A 87 7.43 17.79 -57.19
CA LYS A 87 5.98 17.67 -57.32
C LYS A 87 5.43 17.62 -55.90
N ARG A 88 4.62 18.61 -55.51
CA ARG A 88 3.95 18.64 -54.20
C ARG A 88 3.23 17.31 -53.99
N ALA A 89 3.74 16.49 -53.08
CA ALA A 89 3.11 15.23 -52.73
C ALA A 89 1.72 15.52 -52.17
N ASN A 90 0.72 14.76 -52.61
CA ASN A 90 -0.65 14.95 -52.16
C ASN A 90 -0.77 14.58 -50.67
N PRO A 91 -1.01 15.54 -49.75
CA PRO A 91 -1.04 15.26 -48.32
C PRO A 91 -2.25 14.41 -47.90
N PHE A 92 -3.27 14.28 -48.76
CA PHE A 92 -4.46 13.49 -48.43
C PHE A 92 -4.16 11.99 -48.28
N ILE A 93 -3.14 11.46 -48.96
CA ILE A 93 -2.75 10.05 -48.84
C ILE A 93 -2.23 9.71 -47.44
N PRO A 94 -1.18 10.38 -46.90
CA PRO A 94 -0.73 10.09 -45.54
C PRO A 94 -1.79 10.42 -44.48
N ILE A 95 -2.62 11.46 -44.69
CA ILE A 95 -3.73 11.79 -43.79
C ILE A 95 -4.76 10.64 -43.75
N ALA A 96 -5.14 10.10 -44.91
CA ALA A 96 -6.08 8.98 -44.99
C ALA A 96 -5.51 7.71 -44.34
N ILE A 97 -4.20 7.46 -44.49
CA ILE A 97 -3.52 6.34 -43.82
C ILE A 97 -3.56 6.52 -42.31
N ILE A 98 -3.22 7.71 -41.80
CA ILE A 98 -3.25 7.99 -40.36
C ILE A 98 -4.68 7.82 -39.80
N LEU A 99 -5.69 8.33 -40.50
CA LEU A 99 -7.10 8.17 -40.11
C LEU A 99 -7.52 6.70 -40.12
N ALA A 100 -7.22 5.95 -41.18
CA ALA A 100 -7.55 4.54 -41.27
C ALA A 100 -6.88 3.71 -40.17
N VAL A 101 -5.62 4.02 -39.86
CA VAL A 101 -4.86 3.41 -38.77
C VAL A 101 -5.47 3.76 -37.42
N ALA A 102 -5.83 5.03 -37.17
CA ALA A 102 -6.47 5.45 -35.92
C ALA A 102 -7.83 4.78 -35.71
N VAL A 103 -8.68 4.72 -36.74
CA VAL A 103 -9.97 4.04 -36.70
C VAL A 103 -9.80 2.53 -36.51
N GLY A 104 -8.86 1.91 -37.22
CA GLY A 104 -8.51 0.50 -37.06
C GLY A 104 -8.05 0.19 -35.63
N PHE A 105 -7.21 1.04 -35.05
CA PHE A 105 -6.78 0.92 -33.66
C PHE A 105 -7.94 1.05 -32.67
N TYR A 106 -8.80 2.05 -32.85
CA TYR A 106 -9.98 2.24 -32.02
C TYR A 106 -10.90 1.00 -32.04
N ALA A 107 -11.10 0.40 -33.21
CA ALA A 107 -11.89 -0.81 -33.39
C ALA A 107 -11.23 -2.06 -32.78
N VAL A 108 -9.93 -2.29 -33.04
CA VAL A 108 -9.19 -3.47 -32.57
C VAL A 108 -8.94 -3.46 -31.07
N PHE A 109 -8.70 -2.29 -30.47
CA PHE A 109 -8.49 -2.18 -29.02
C PHE A 109 -9.78 -2.25 -28.21
N GLY A 110 -10.94 -2.18 -28.88
CA GLY A 110 -12.22 -2.44 -28.22
C GLY A 110 -12.55 -1.44 -27.12
N SER A 111 -12.04 -0.20 -27.20
CA SER A 111 -12.45 0.84 -26.25
C SER A 111 -13.96 1.09 -26.32
N TRP A 112 -14.54 0.97 -27.51
CA TRP A 112 -15.99 0.98 -27.74
C TRP A 112 -16.71 -0.17 -27.03
N SER A 113 -16.11 -1.38 -26.95
CA SER A 113 -16.72 -2.51 -26.25
C SER A 113 -16.63 -2.37 -24.73
N LEU A 114 -15.53 -1.79 -24.21
CA LEU A 114 -15.41 -1.47 -22.78
C LEU A 114 -16.43 -0.40 -22.35
N GLN A 115 -16.61 0.62 -23.19
CA GLN A 115 -17.61 1.65 -22.96
C GLN A 115 -19.02 1.04 -22.98
N LYS A 116 -19.32 0.21 -23.98
CA LYS A 116 -20.60 -0.49 -24.07
C LYS A 116 -20.87 -1.37 -22.85
N GLN A 117 -19.88 -2.13 -22.38
CA GLN A 117 -20.01 -2.93 -21.16
C GLN A 117 -20.30 -2.07 -19.93
N ALA A 118 -19.66 -0.90 -19.80
CA ALA A 118 -19.92 0.03 -18.71
C ALA A 118 -21.35 0.62 -18.78
N ASP A 119 -21.82 0.94 -19.99
CA ASP A 119 -23.17 1.46 -20.22
C ASP A 119 -24.24 0.37 -19.99
N ASP A 120 -24.00 -0.86 -20.44
CA ASP A 120 -24.86 -2.02 -20.18
C ASP A 120 -24.92 -2.33 -18.67
N ALA A 121 -23.77 -2.28 -17.98
CA ALA A 121 -23.70 -2.44 -16.53
C ALA A 121 -24.44 -1.32 -15.76
N LEU A 122 -24.33 -0.08 -16.25
CA LEU A 122 -25.08 1.06 -15.70
C LEU A 122 -26.59 0.89 -15.89
N ALA A 123 -27.04 0.34 -17.02
CA ALA A 123 -28.45 0.07 -17.28
C ALA A 123 -29.01 -1.05 -16.38
N GLN A 124 -28.20 -2.07 -16.07
CA GLN A 124 -28.58 -3.23 -15.25
C GLN A 124 -28.42 -2.99 -13.74
N LEU A 125 -27.86 -1.87 -13.31
CA LEU A 125 -27.60 -1.54 -11.90
C LEU A 125 -28.77 -1.82 -10.94
N PRO A 126 -30.03 -1.40 -11.22
CA PRO A 126 -31.13 -1.62 -10.29
C PRO A 126 -31.43 -3.11 -10.07
N GLU A 127 -31.38 -3.90 -11.13
CA GLU A 127 -31.66 -5.33 -11.09
C GLU A 127 -30.52 -6.09 -10.39
N LEU A 128 -29.28 -5.80 -10.77
CA LEU A 128 -28.09 -6.38 -10.11
C LEU A 128 -28.04 -6.03 -8.62
N GLY A 129 -28.38 -4.79 -8.25
CA GLY A 129 -28.45 -4.38 -6.85
C GLY A 129 -29.48 -5.16 -6.05
N GLN A 130 -30.67 -5.40 -6.61
CA GLN A 130 -31.71 -6.20 -5.96
C GLN A 130 -31.29 -7.67 -5.78
N ARG A 131 -30.67 -8.27 -6.80
CA ARG A 131 -30.15 -9.64 -6.72
C ARG A 131 -29.08 -9.77 -5.63
N LEU A 132 -28.10 -8.86 -5.61
CA LEU A 132 -27.03 -8.86 -4.60
C LEU A 132 -27.56 -8.70 -3.17
N LEU A 133 -28.67 -7.96 -2.98
CA LEU A 133 -29.34 -7.81 -1.69
C LEU A 133 -30.11 -9.07 -1.27
N GLN A 134 -30.70 -9.81 -2.21
CA GLN A 134 -31.47 -11.03 -1.92
C GLN A 134 -30.57 -12.26 -1.76
N GLU A 135 -29.53 -12.39 -2.58
CA GLU A 135 -28.64 -13.55 -2.66
C GLU A 135 -27.30 -13.27 -1.96
N GLN A 136 -27.34 -12.57 -0.82
CA GLN A 136 -26.15 -12.05 -0.11
C GLN A 136 -25.07 -13.11 0.20
N GLN A 137 -25.40 -14.40 0.20
CA GLN A 137 -24.47 -15.53 0.43
C GLN A 137 -24.03 -16.27 -0.84
N GLN A 138 -24.68 -16.05 -1.99
CA GLN A 138 -24.42 -16.76 -3.25
C GLN A 138 -24.10 -15.84 -4.43
N ALA A 139 -24.05 -14.53 -4.19
CA ALA A 139 -23.65 -13.54 -5.19
C ALA A 139 -22.32 -13.93 -5.84
N ASP A 140 -22.36 -14.15 -7.15
CA ASP A 140 -21.18 -14.51 -7.92
C ASP A 140 -20.25 -13.30 -8.10
N VAL A 141 -18.96 -13.59 -8.21
CA VAL A 141 -17.91 -12.55 -8.31
C VAL A 141 -18.07 -11.71 -9.57
N GLU A 142 -18.60 -12.27 -10.65
CA GLU A 142 -18.78 -11.58 -11.93
C GLU A 142 -19.92 -10.54 -11.85
N SER A 143 -21.04 -10.88 -11.22
CA SER A 143 -22.14 -9.97 -10.94
C SER A 143 -21.69 -8.82 -10.04
N MET A 144 -20.87 -9.09 -9.02
CA MET A 144 -20.29 -8.03 -8.18
C MET A 144 -19.36 -7.11 -8.97
N GLN A 145 -18.52 -7.66 -9.86
CA GLN A 145 -17.65 -6.86 -10.74
C GLN A 145 -18.45 -6.02 -11.74
N THR A 146 -19.52 -6.58 -12.30
CA THR A 146 -20.41 -5.87 -13.23
C THR A 146 -21.16 -4.75 -12.51
N PHE A 147 -21.69 -5.03 -11.33
CA PHE A 147 -22.33 -4.03 -10.48
C PHE A 147 -21.34 -2.91 -10.11
N ALA A 148 -20.12 -3.25 -9.72
CA ALA A 148 -19.06 -2.29 -9.44
C ALA A 148 -18.73 -1.41 -10.64
N LEU A 149 -18.65 -1.98 -11.85
CA LEU A 149 -18.41 -1.24 -13.08
C LEU A 149 -19.53 -0.23 -13.34
N GLY A 150 -20.79 -0.66 -13.22
CA GLY A 150 -21.96 0.21 -13.34
C GLY A 150 -21.96 1.32 -12.30
N MET A 151 -21.65 0.99 -11.04
CA MET A 151 -21.52 1.97 -9.95
C MET A 151 -20.43 3.00 -10.24
N ARG A 152 -19.27 2.57 -10.73
CA ARG A 152 -18.18 3.47 -11.11
C ARG A 152 -18.61 4.42 -12.23
N GLN A 153 -19.31 3.93 -13.24
CA GLN A 153 -19.85 4.75 -14.33
C GLN A 153 -20.87 5.77 -13.80
N LYS A 154 -21.79 5.34 -12.93
CA LYS A 154 -22.76 6.23 -12.27
C LYS A 154 -22.06 7.33 -11.46
N LEU A 155 -21.08 6.96 -10.65
CA LEU A 155 -20.32 7.86 -9.78
C LEU A 155 -19.42 8.81 -10.56
N ALA A 156 -18.94 8.41 -11.74
CA ALA A 156 -18.24 9.31 -12.65
C ALA A 156 -19.16 10.42 -13.19
N ALA A 157 -20.41 10.09 -13.51
CA ALA A 157 -21.40 11.07 -13.98
C ALA A 157 -22.01 11.91 -12.85
N LYS A 158 -22.20 11.32 -11.66
CA LYS A 158 -22.78 11.95 -10.47
C LYS A 158 -21.93 11.64 -9.23
N PRO A 159 -20.86 12.43 -8.99
CA PRO A 159 -19.93 12.15 -7.90
C PRO A 159 -20.49 12.52 -6.52
N ASP A 160 -21.52 13.36 -6.42
CA ASP A 160 -22.04 13.89 -5.16
C ASP A 160 -23.11 12.99 -4.52
N ASP A 161 -22.93 11.66 -4.58
CA ASP A 161 -23.84 10.67 -3.99
C ASP A 161 -23.13 9.86 -2.90
N PRO A 162 -23.17 10.30 -1.62
CA PRO A 162 -22.49 9.60 -0.52
C PRO A 162 -23.01 8.17 -0.29
N MET A 163 -24.29 7.90 -0.59
CA MET A 163 -24.86 6.56 -0.48
C MET A 163 -24.26 5.63 -1.54
N ALA A 164 -24.16 6.11 -2.78
CA ALA A 164 -23.57 5.32 -3.86
C ALA A 164 -22.09 5.01 -3.60
N TRP A 165 -21.31 5.98 -3.08
CA TRP A 165 -19.92 5.72 -2.66
C TRP A 165 -19.83 4.66 -1.55
N TRP A 166 -20.71 4.70 -0.56
CA TRP A 166 -20.75 3.68 0.50
C TRP A 166 -21.09 2.29 -0.03
N LEU A 167 -22.07 2.17 -0.92
CA LEU A 167 -22.45 0.89 -1.52
C LEU A 167 -21.32 0.34 -2.40
N TYR A 168 -20.70 1.20 -3.21
CA TYR A 168 -19.54 0.84 -4.00
C TYR A 168 -18.38 0.36 -3.12
N ALA A 169 -18.12 1.05 -2.00
CA ALA A 169 -17.10 0.64 -1.03
C ALA A 169 -17.36 -0.75 -0.45
N GLY A 170 -18.62 -1.07 -0.12
CA GLY A 170 -19.04 -2.41 0.31
C GLY A 170 -18.68 -3.50 -0.71
N ILE A 171 -19.09 -3.30 -1.97
CA ILE A 171 -18.80 -4.25 -3.06
C ILE A 171 -17.30 -4.38 -3.32
N MET A 172 -16.54 -3.28 -3.26
CA MET A 172 -15.08 -3.33 -3.37
C MET A 172 -14.43 -4.10 -2.21
N SER A 173 -14.99 -3.99 -1.00
CA SER A 173 -14.52 -4.76 0.16
C SER A 173 -14.73 -6.25 -0.07
N ASP A 174 -15.92 -6.65 -0.54
CA ASP A 174 -16.26 -8.05 -0.81
C ASP A 174 -15.39 -8.64 -1.93
N LEU A 175 -15.08 -7.83 -2.95
CA LEU A 175 -14.15 -8.17 -4.03
C LEU A 175 -12.66 -8.11 -3.62
N ARG A 176 -12.36 -7.84 -2.35
CA ARG A 176 -11.00 -7.67 -1.80
C ARG A 176 -10.15 -6.60 -2.51
N GLN A 177 -10.81 -5.60 -3.10
CA GLN A 177 -10.17 -4.43 -3.69
C GLN A 177 -10.00 -3.35 -2.61
N PHE A 178 -9.14 -3.60 -1.64
CA PHE A 178 -9.01 -2.81 -0.40
C PHE A 178 -8.74 -1.31 -0.67
N ASP A 179 -7.86 -0.97 -1.61
CA ASP A 179 -7.55 0.43 -1.93
C ASP A 179 -8.78 1.19 -2.46
N GLN A 180 -9.55 0.56 -3.35
CA GLN A 180 -10.77 1.16 -3.92
C GLN A 180 -11.88 1.25 -2.88
N ALA A 181 -12.02 0.23 -2.01
CA ALA A 181 -12.97 0.25 -0.91
C ALA A 181 -12.68 1.41 0.06
N GLN A 182 -11.43 1.57 0.46
CA GLN A 182 -11.02 2.67 1.34
C GLN A 182 -11.30 4.04 0.70
N GLN A 183 -10.86 4.26 -0.54
CA GLN A 183 -11.11 5.52 -1.25
C GLN A 183 -12.60 5.83 -1.35
N ALA A 184 -13.43 4.82 -1.61
CA ALA A 184 -14.88 4.98 -1.70
C ALA A 184 -15.53 5.32 -0.35
N PHE A 185 -15.09 4.68 0.75
CA PHE A 185 -15.54 5.05 2.10
C PHE A 185 -15.15 6.50 2.44
N GLU A 186 -13.91 6.89 2.16
CA GLU A 186 -13.41 8.25 2.39
C GLU A 186 -14.20 9.28 1.58
N LYS A 187 -14.50 9.01 0.30
CA LYS A 187 -15.37 9.86 -0.53
C LYS A 187 -16.77 9.98 0.04
N SER A 188 -17.37 8.87 0.48
CA SER A 188 -18.68 8.89 1.13
C SER A 188 -18.69 9.77 2.38
N LEU A 189 -17.66 9.67 3.23
CA LEU A 189 -17.53 10.50 4.44
C LEU A 189 -17.15 11.95 4.14
N ALA A 190 -16.43 12.23 3.06
CA ALA A 190 -16.15 13.61 2.64
C ALA A 190 -17.45 14.35 2.27
N LEU A 191 -18.37 13.66 1.59
CA LEU A 191 -19.68 14.20 1.19
C LEU A 191 -20.68 14.21 2.35
N ALA A 192 -20.66 13.19 3.22
CA ALA A 192 -21.55 13.08 4.38
C ALA A 192 -20.80 12.60 5.63
N PRO A 193 -20.13 13.51 6.37
CA PRO A 193 -19.21 13.15 7.47
C PRO A 193 -19.83 12.38 8.64
N ASN A 194 -21.14 12.50 8.82
CA ASN A 194 -21.89 11.96 9.95
C ASN A 194 -22.79 10.79 9.55
N ARG A 195 -22.66 10.27 8.33
CA ARG A 195 -23.50 9.18 7.83
C ARG A 195 -23.23 7.89 8.60
N THR A 196 -24.18 7.48 9.44
CA THR A 196 -24.07 6.33 10.33
C THR A 196 -23.65 5.05 9.61
N GLY A 197 -24.30 4.71 8.50
CA GLY A 197 -23.97 3.50 7.73
C GLY A 197 -22.52 3.47 7.23
N THR A 198 -22.01 4.60 6.75
CA THR A 198 -20.62 4.69 6.26
C THR A 198 -19.62 4.60 7.41
N LEU A 199 -19.87 5.28 8.53
CA LEU A 199 -19.02 5.21 9.72
C LEU A 199 -18.90 3.77 10.25
N ILE A 200 -20.02 3.05 10.35
CA ILE A 200 -20.04 1.66 10.82
C ILE A 200 -19.34 0.72 9.84
N SER A 201 -19.70 0.78 8.55
CA SER A 201 -19.11 -0.11 7.55
C SER A 201 -17.61 0.14 7.37
N TYR A 202 -17.17 1.40 7.41
CA TYR A 202 -15.76 1.71 7.29
C TYR A 202 -14.98 1.30 8.55
N ALA A 203 -15.54 1.49 9.75
CA ALA A 203 -14.95 0.96 10.97
C ALA A 203 -14.75 -0.56 10.89
N ARG A 204 -15.76 -1.31 10.44
CA ARG A 204 -15.64 -2.77 10.23
C ARG A 204 -14.59 -3.13 9.19
N PHE A 205 -14.54 -2.41 8.08
CA PHE A 205 -13.53 -2.61 7.05
C PHE A 205 -12.10 -2.42 7.61
N LEU A 206 -11.87 -1.37 8.40
CA LEU A 206 -10.57 -1.15 9.05
C LEU A 206 -10.22 -2.26 10.04
N MET A 207 -11.22 -2.86 10.68
CA MET A 207 -11.03 -3.98 11.60
C MET A 207 -10.70 -5.32 10.92
N SER A 208 -10.89 -5.47 9.60
CA SER A 208 -10.52 -6.73 8.91
C SER A 208 -9.00 -6.90 8.74
N SER A 209 -8.23 -5.82 8.91
CA SER A 209 -6.77 -5.84 8.96
C SER A 209 -6.32 -4.90 10.08
N PRO A 210 -6.39 -5.34 11.34
CA PRO A 210 -6.22 -4.46 12.49
C PRO A 210 -4.76 -3.98 12.59
N THR A 211 -4.59 -2.67 12.53
CA THR A 211 -3.38 -1.94 12.96
C THR A 211 -3.78 -0.96 14.06
N GLU A 212 -2.84 -0.49 14.85
CA GLU A 212 -3.14 0.49 15.90
C GLU A 212 -3.83 1.75 15.34
N GLU A 213 -3.40 2.21 14.16
CA GLU A 213 -4.01 3.32 13.45
C GLU A 213 -5.45 3.01 13.02
N HIS A 214 -5.68 1.83 12.44
CA HIS A 214 -7.00 1.39 12.00
C HIS A 214 -7.99 1.30 13.18
N LEU A 215 -7.57 0.70 14.29
CA LEU A 215 -8.39 0.59 15.50
C LEU A 215 -8.72 1.97 16.08
N ARG A 216 -7.77 2.90 16.07
CA ARG A 216 -7.98 4.29 16.52
C ARG A 216 -8.97 5.03 15.63
N LYS A 217 -8.84 4.91 14.30
CA LYS A 217 -9.78 5.48 13.33
C LYS A 217 -11.18 4.89 13.50
N ALA A 218 -11.30 3.57 13.62
CA ALA A 218 -12.56 2.88 13.86
C ALA A 218 -13.23 3.37 15.16
N ALA A 219 -12.48 3.48 16.26
CA ALA A 219 -12.99 4.02 17.52
C ALA A 219 -13.56 5.44 17.37
N GLY A 220 -12.87 6.32 16.64
CA GLY A 220 -13.34 7.67 16.36
C GLY A 220 -14.64 7.69 15.54
N MET A 221 -14.76 6.82 14.53
CA MET A 221 -15.97 6.71 13.72
C MET A 221 -17.16 6.20 14.55
N LEU A 222 -16.95 5.16 15.36
CA LEU A 222 -17.97 4.58 16.22
C LEU A 222 -18.42 5.56 17.31
N ALA A 223 -17.50 6.34 17.89
CA ALA A 223 -17.83 7.41 18.81
C ALA A 223 -18.76 8.47 18.18
N ARG A 224 -18.52 8.86 16.92
CA ARG A 224 -19.41 9.78 16.19
C ARG A 224 -20.81 9.20 15.96
N VAL A 225 -20.91 7.89 15.74
CA VAL A 225 -22.21 7.20 15.66
C VAL A 225 -22.93 7.25 16.99
N LEU A 226 -22.24 6.89 18.09
CA LEU A 226 -22.83 6.85 19.43
C LEU A 226 -23.20 8.24 19.97
N GLN A 227 -22.51 9.30 19.53
CA GLN A 227 -22.93 10.68 19.82
C GLN A 227 -24.31 11.03 19.24
N GLN A 228 -24.63 10.49 18.06
CA GLN A 228 -25.92 10.73 17.39
C GLN A 228 -26.98 9.72 17.83
N GLN A 229 -26.58 8.48 18.06
CA GLN A 229 -27.44 7.35 18.36
C GLN A 229 -26.83 6.54 19.52
N PRO A 230 -27.02 6.98 20.78
CA PRO A 230 -26.37 6.37 21.95
C PRO A 230 -26.70 4.88 22.15
N THR A 231 -27.88 4.45 21.67
CA THR A 231 -28.36 3.07 21.78
C THR A 231 -28.21 2.28 20.48
N HIS A 232 -27.31 2.70 19.56
CA HIS A 232 -27.09 1.97 18.31
C HIS A 232 -26.40 0.63 18.58
N VAL A 233 -27.18 -0.46 18.54
CA VAL A 233 -26.76 -1.84 18.87
C VAL A 233 -25.43 -2.23 18.21
N GLU A 234 -25.31 -2.03 16.90
CA GLU A 234 -24.11 -2.42 16.16
C GLU A 234 -22.87 -1.57 16.52
N ALA A 235 -23.04 -0.26 16.74
CA ALA A 235 -21.94 0.62 17.09
C ALA A 235 -21.44 0.34 18.52
N LEU A 236 -22.34 0.07 19.47
CA LEU A 236 -21.96 -0.38 20.82
C LEU A 236 -21.20 -1.70 20.79
N SER A 237 -21.67 -2.66 19.99
CA SER A 237 -21.03 -3.95 19.79
C SER A 237 -19.60 -3.82 19.25
N LEU A 238 -19.43 -3.03 18.19
CA LEU A 238 -18.12 -2.80 17.57
C LEU A 238 -17.21 -1.95 18.48
N THR A 239 -17.76 -0.99 19.23
CA THR A 239 -16.98 -0.17 20.18
C THR A 239 -16.37 -1.05 21.25
N GLY A 240 -17.15 -1.98 21.81
CA GLY A 240 -16.64 -2.92 22.80
C GLY A 240 -15.52 -3.79 22.25
N PHE A 241 -15.68 -4.31 21.03
CA PHE A 241 -14.63 -5.08 20.36
C PHE A 241 -13.37 -4.25 20.07
N VAL A 242 -13.51 -3.05 19.51
CA VAL A 242 -12.35 -2.18 19.20
C VAL A 242 -11.61 -1.76 20.47
N ALA A 243 -12.34 -1.46 21.55
CA ALA A 243 -11.74 -1.14 22.84
C ALA A 243 -10.98 -2.34 23.42
N TYR A 244 -11.58 -3.54 23.32
CA TYR A 244 -10.95 -4.79 23.74
C TYR A 244 -9.65 -5.07 22.95
N GLU A 245 -9.67 -4.99 21.63
CA GLU A 245 -8.45 -5.19 20.81
C GLU A 245 -7.35 -4.17 21.13
N ARG A 246 -7.71 -2.97 21.60
CA ARG A 246 -6.78 -1.92 22.01
C ARG A 246 -6.28 -2.06 23.46
N GLY A 247 -6.76 -3.04 24.21
CA GLY A 247 -6.45 -3.21 25.63
C GLY A 247 -7.19 -2.25 26.57
N ASP A 248 -8.16 -1.49 26.07
CA ASP A 248 -9.02 -0.62 26.87
C ASP A 248 -10.22 -1.42 27.40
N TRP A 249 -9.93 -2.29 28.37
CA TRP A 249 -10.92 -3.20 28.95
C TRP A 249 -12.08 -2.45 29.60
N GLN A 250 -11.80 -1.29 30.21
CA GLN A 250 -12.83 -0.48 30.86
C GLN A 250 -13.84 0.07 29.84
N GLN A 251 -13.36 0.63 28.72
CA GLN A 251 -14.24 1.09 27.65
C GLN A 251 -15.00 -0.09 27.00
N ALA A 252 -14.35 -1.25 26.86
CA ALA A 252 -14.98 -2.45 26.32
C ALA A 252 -16.18 -2.90 27.16
N ILE A 253 -15.95 -3.05 28.47
CA ILE A 253 -16.98 -3.42 29.46
C ILE A 253 -18.13 -2.40 29.41
N ALA A 254 -17.83 -1.11 29.45
CA ALA A 254 -18.86 -0.06 29.44
C ALA A 254 -19.76 -0.13 28.18
N ALA A 255 -19.17 -0.30 27.00
CA ALA A 255 -19.92 -0.40 25.74
C ALA A 255 -20.82 -1.64 25.70
N TRP A 256 -20.31 -2.79 26.14
CA TRP A 256 -21.07 -4.04 26.18
C TRP A 256 -22.15 -4.06 27.27
N GLN A 257 -21.92 -3.42 28.42
CA GLN A 257 -22.94 -3.24 29.45
C GLN A 257 -24.10 -2.36 28.95
N GLN A 258 -23.82 -1.33 28.15
CA GLN A 258 -24.88 -0.54 27.48
C GLN A 258 -25.60 -1.32 26.39
N LEU A 259 -24.91 -2.24 25.70
CA LEU A 259 -25.48 -3.10 24.67
C LEU A 259 -26.44 -4.15 25.25
N LEU A 260 -26.10 -4.75 26.39
CA LEU A 260 -26.78 -5.93 26.91
C LEU A 260 -28.30 -5.76 27.13
N PRO A 261 -28.81 -4.63 27.65
CA PRO A 261 -30.25 -4.36 27.77
C PRO A 261 -30.99 -4.24 26.43
N LEU A 262 -30.28 -3.97 25.33
CA LEU A 262 -30.84 -3.80 23.99
C LEU A 262 -30.95 -5.12 23.22
N LEU A 263 -30.39 -6.20 23.76
CA LEU A 263 -30.41 -7.52 23.16
C LEU A 263 -31.51 -8.40 23.78
N ASP A 264 -31.99 -9.36 23.01
CA ASP A 264 -32.83 -10.42 23.58
C ASP A 264 -32.02 -11.23 24.60
N LYS A 265 -32.55 -11.33 25.83
CA LYS A 265 -31.87 -11.91 26.99
C LYS A 265 -31.45 -13.35 26.76
N ALA A 266 -32.24 -14.12 26.02
CA ALA A 266 -32.02 -15.54 25.74
C ALA A 266 -31.21 -15.81 24.46
N SER A 267 -30.82 -14.77 23.73
CA SER A 267 -30.08 -14.92 22.47
C SER A 267 -28.64 -15.38 22.68
N GLN A 268 -28.09 -16.13 21.72
CA GLN A 268 -26.65 -16.46 21.66
C GLN A 268 -25.78 -15.20 21.74
N ARG A 269 -26.24 -14.10 21.13
CA ARG A 269 -25.54 -12.81 21.16
C ARG A 269 -25.45 -12.22 22.57
N SER A 270 -26.53 -12.26 23.36
CA SER A 270 -26.53 -11.83 24.76
C SER A 270 -25.53 -12.63 25.60
N ASN A 271 -25.48 -13.96 25.41
CA ASN A 271 -24.52 -14.81 26.11
C ASN A 271 -23.07 -14.51 25.71
N ALA A 272 -22.80 -14.32 24.41
CA ALA A 272 -21.47 -13.93 23.93
C ALA A 272 -21.02 -12.58 24.51
N VAL A 273 -21.92 -11.59 24.61
CA VAL A 273 -21.62 -10.29 25.22
C VAL A 273 -21.32 -10.44 26.72
N LYS A 274 -22.07 -11.26 27.47
CA LYS A 274 -21.78 -11.52 28.89
C LYS A 274 -20.42 -12.19 29.10
N GLN A 275 -20.07 -13.15 28.25
CA GLN A 275 -18.76 -13.80 28.29
C GLN A 275 -17.64 -12.81 27.98
N ALA A 276 -17.82 -11.96 26.97
CA ALA A 276 -16.84 -10.93 26.62
C ALA A 276 -16.64 -9.92 27.76
N ILE A 277 -17.71 -9.52 28.45
CA ILE A 277 -17.62 -8.68 29.66
C ILE A 277 -16.83 -9.39 30.75
N ALA A 278 -17.15 -10.65 31.07
CA ALA A 278 -16.45 -11.41 32.11
C ALA A 278 -14.95 -11.59 31.82
N ASP A 279 -14.61 -11.88 30.55
CA ASP A 279 -13.22 -11.98 30.11
C ASP A 279 -12.48 -10.64 30.21
N ALA A 280 -13.10 -9.54 29.76
CA ALA A 280 -12.53 -8.20 29.90
C ALA A 280 -12.37 -7.79 31.37
N GLU A 281 -13.32 -8.13 32.25
CA GLU A 281 -13.22 -7.91 33.69
C GLU A 281 -12.05 -8.68 34.30
N GLN A 282 -11.85 -9.95 33.89
CA GLN A 282 -10.72 -10.75 34.32
C GLN A 282 -9.39 -10.15 33.85
N LYS A 283 -9.30 -9.71 32.59
CA LYS A 283 -8.10 -9.04 32.04
C LYS A 283 -7.82 -7.72 32.75
N MET A 284 -8.85 -6.94 33.06
CA MET A 284 -8.73 -5.69 33.82
C MET A 284 -8.23 -5.96 35.25
N GLN A 285 -8.80 -6.96 35.94
CA GLN A 285 -8.35 -7.36 37.28
C GLN A 285 -6.92 -7.92 37.29
N ALA A 286 -6.51 -8.62 36.23
CA ALA A 286 -5.13 -9.08 36.08
C ALA A 286 -4.19 -7.89 35.85
N ALA A 287 -4.57 -6.90 35.03
CA ALA A 287 -3.79 -5.68 34.81
C ALA A 287 -3.68 -4.80 36.08
N ASP A 288 -4.66 -4.86 36.98
CA ASP A 288 -4.65 -4.19 38.30
C ASP A 288 -3.71 -4.84 39.33
N ARG A 289 -3.01 -5.94 38.98
CA ARG A 289 -2.11 -6.63 39.89
C ARG A 289 -0.95 -5.71 40.30
N SER A 290 -0.71 -5.64 41.61
CA SER A 290 0.35 -4.83 42.19
C SER A 290 1.00 -5.52 43.38
N VAL A 291 2.27 -5.19 43.61
CA VAL A 291 3.00 -5.60 44.81
C VAL A 291 3.63 -4.39 45.49
N THR A 292 3.29 -4.18 46.75
CA THR A 292 3.92 -3.19 47.61
C THR A 292 5.07 -3.85 48.36
N VAL A 293 6.29 -3.38 48.09
CA VAL A 293 7.52 -3.90 48.67
C VAL A 293 8.04 -2.90 49.69
N THR A 294 8.20 -3.33 50.93
CA THR A 294 8.88 -2.58 51.99
C THR A 294 10.27 -3.15 52.19
N VAL A 295 11.29 -2.37 51.84
CA VAL A 295 12.70 -2.76 51.98
C VAL A 295 13.29 -2.08 53.20
N SER A 296 13.86 -2.87 54.09
CA SER A 296 14.58 -2.41 55.29
C SER A 296 16.07 -2.75 55.16
N LEU A 297 16.92 -1.94 55.81
CA LEU A 297 18.35 -2.20 55.89
C LEU A 297 18.68 -2.91 57.21
N GLY A 298 19.34 -4.07 57.13
CA GLY A 298 19.83 -4.77 58.31
C GLY A 298 20.86 -3.95 59.08
N GLU A 299 20.88 -4.06 60.41
CA GLU A 299 21.74 -3.22 61.26
C GLU A 299 23.23 -3.38 60.92
N GLU A 300 23.67 -4.59 60.59
CA GLU A 300 25.06 -4.90 60.21
C GLU A 300 25.46 -4.30 58.86
N MET A 301 24.49 -4.06 57.98
CA MET A 301 24.73 -3.56 56.62
C MET A 301 24.78 -2.03 56.56
N ARG A 302 24.33 -1.31 57.61
CA ARG A 302 24.39 0.17 57.67
C ARG A 302 25.80 0.71 57.45
N ALA A 303 26.81 0.05 58.00
CA ALA A 303 28.21 0.47 57.87
C ALA A 303 28.82 0.11 56.50
N GLN A 304 28.15 -0.72 55.70
CA GLN A 304 28.62 -1.23 54.40
C GLN A 304 27.86 -0.63 53.22
N LEU A 305 26.97 0.32 53.49
CA LEU A 305 26.16 1.00 52.48
C LEU A 305 27.06 1.91 51.62
N PRO A 306 27.04 1.79 50.29
CA PRO A 306 27.81 2.67 49.42
C PRO A 306 27.29 4.12 49.46
N GLU A 307 28.19 5.10 49.45
CA GLU A 307 27.83 6.53 49.51
C GLU A 307 27.01 7.02 48.30
N GLN A 308 27.13 6.34 47.15
CA GLN A 308 26.38 6.63 45.91
C GLN A 308 25.70 5.37 45.34
N GLY A 309 25.03 4.58 46.18
CA GLY A 309 24.30 3.39 45.73
C GLY A 309 22.94 3.68 45.11
N THR A 310 22.54 2.86 44.15
CA THR A 310 21.16 2.80 43.63
C THR A 310 20.44 1.58 44.20
N LEU A 311 19.27 1.78 44.79
CA LEU A 311 18.35 0.73 45.20
C LEU A 311 17.50 0.28 44.01
N PHE A 312 17.63 -0.99 43.66
CA PHE A 312 16.77 -1.68 42.70
C PHE A 312 15.78 -2.57 43.44
N ILE A 313 14.49 -2.40 43.14
CA ILE A 313 13.41 -3.26 43.64
C ILE A 313 12.67 -3.78 42.42
N TYR A 314 12.64 -5.10 42.25
CA TYR A 314 12.17 -5.71 41.02
C TYR A 314 11.54 -7.07 41.23
N VAL A 315 10.71 -7.47 40.27
CA VAL A 315 9.99 -8.75 40.25
C VAL A 315 10.43 -9.54 39.03
N THR A 316 10.85 -10.79 39.23
CA THR A 316 11.12 -11.76 38.16
C THR A 316 10.17 -12.94 38.24
N ALA A 317 10.05 -13.71 37.15
CA ALA A 317 9.42 -15.02 37.19
C ALA A 317 10.26 -16.02 38.02
N THR A 318 9.62 -17.05 38.57
CA THR A 318 10.30 -18.18 39.23
C THR A 318 10.91 -19.16 38.22
N GLN A 319 10.34 -19.23 37.02
CA GLN A 319 10.86 -19.97 35.88
C GLN A 319 10.73 -19.11 34.62
N GLY A 320 11.80 -19.01 33.84
CA GLY A 320 11.82 -18.20 32.62
C GLY A 320 13.08 -17.34 32.49
N PRO A 321 13.10 -16.39 31.54
CA PRO A 321 14.24 -15.51 31.35
C PRO A 321 14.51 -14.65 32.60
N PRO A 322 15.78 -14.34 32.92
CA PRO A 322 16.17 -13.68 34.18
C PRO A 322 15.80 -12.18 34.25
N MET A 323 15.21 -11.66 33.20
CA MET A 323 14.78 -10.27 33.07
C MET A 323 13.64 -9.90 34.03
N PRO A 324 13.59 -8.66 34.55
CA PRO A 324 12.53 -8.19 35.43
C PRO A 324 11.23 -7.88 34.67
N ALA A 325 10.11 -8.32 35.22
CA ALA A 325 8.76 -8.01 34.74
C ALA A 325 8.26 -6.64 35.23
N ALA A 326 8.82 -6.16 36.35
CA ALA A 326 8.61 -4.82 36.87
C ALA A 326 9.86 -4.41 37.67
N VAL A 327 10.32 -3.17 37.51
CA VAL A 327 11.51 -2.66 38.22
C VAL A 327 11.37 -1.19 38.58
N LYS A 328 11.74 -0.84 39.81
CA LYS A 328 11.95 0.53 40.27
C LYS A 328 13.41 0.73 40.67
N ARG A 329 13.97 1.86 40.24
CA ARG A 329 15.28 2.36 40.66
C ARG A 329 15.09 3.62 41.49
N MET A 330 15.86 3.78 42.56
CA MET A 330 15.89 5.01 43.36
C MET A 330 17.22 5.18 44.09
N PRO A 331 17.61 6.42 44.42
CA PRO A 331 18.79 6.66 45.25
C PRO A 331 18.59 6.10 46.66
N VAL A 332 19.68 5.64 47.27
CA VAL A 332 19.70 5.15 48.65
C VAL A 332 19.69 6.33 49.62
N ASN A 333 18.54 6.60 50.21
CA ASN A 333 18.36 7.68 51.19
C ASN A 333 17.87 7.09 52.53
N ASP A 334 16.60 7.32 52.88
CA ASP A 334 15.98 6.94 54.15
C ASP A 334 15.46 5.49 54.15
N TRP A 335 15.49 4.84 55.31
CA TRP A 335 15.00 3.48 55.52
C TRP A 335 13.95 3.44 56.64
N PRO A 336 12.91 2.59 56.56
CA PRO A 336 12.59 1.68 55.45
C PRO A 336 12.00 2.40 54.23
N VAL A 337 12.16 1.79 53.06
CA VAL A 337 11.63 2.28 51.78
C VAL A 337 10.42 1.44 51.39
N THR A 338 9.28 2.07 51.12
CA THR A 338 8.08 1.37 50.62
C THR A 338 7.75 1.83 49.21
N VAL A 339 7.65 0.88 48.28
CA VAL A 339 7.25 1.15 46.89
C VAL A 339 6.24 0.15 46.37
N THR A 340 5.32 0.62 45.53
CA THR A 340 4.40 -0.26 44.79
C THR A 340 4.92 -0.46 43.37
N LEU A 341 4.97 -1.71 42.94
CA LEU A 341 5.28 -2.15 41.57
C LEU A 341 4.01 -2.60 40.87
N THR A 342 3.85 -2.18 39.62
CA THR A 342 2.71 -2.46 38.74
C THR A 342 3.20 -2.78 37.32
N ASP A 343 2.29 -3.10 36.41
CA ASP A 343 2.61 -3.25 34.98
C ASP A 343 3.25 -2.01 34.34
N ALA A 344 3.00 -0.81 34.89
CA ALA A 344 3.62 0.43 34.39
C ALA A 344 5.13 0.51 34.67
N ASP A 345 5.63 -0.33 35.58
CA ASP A 345 7.04 -0.42 35.94
C ASP A 345 7.78 -1.49 35.09
N SER A 346 7.12 -2.05 34.07
CA SER A 346 7.75 -2.93 33.08
C SER A 346 8.48 -2.15 31.99
N MET A 347 9.66 -2.63 31.60
CA MET A 347 10.41 -2.11 30.45
C MET A 347 9.92 -2.64 29.09
N LEU A 348 9.19 -3.75 29.06
CA LEU A 348 8.75 -4.41 27.83
C LEU A 348 7.24 -4.50 27.78
N ALA A 349 6.66 -4.20 26.62
CA ALA A 349 5.22 -4.24 26.44
C ALA A 349 4.61 -5.62 26.71
N ASP A 350 5.33 -6.70 26.36
CA ASP A 350 4.80 -8.07 26.41
C ASP A 350 5.28 -8.88 27.62
N TYR A 351 6.08 -8.28 28.51
CA TYR A 351 6.58 -8.96 29.72
C TYR A 351 6.27 -8.13 30.96
N ARG A 352 5.13 -8.40 31.59
CA ARG A 352 4.55 -7.59 32.67
C ARG A 352 4.27 -8.40 33.92
N LEU A 353 4.14 -7.72 35.05
CA LEU A 353 3.83 -8.31 36.35
C LEU A 353 2.51 -9.09 36.34
N SER A 354 1.49 -8.56 35.64
CA SER A 354 0.18 -9.19 35.47
C SER A 354 0.22 -10.52 34.71
N GLY A 355 1.21 -10.72 33.83
CA GLY A 355 1.38 -11.92 33.01
C GLY A 355 2.05 -13.08 33.74
N LEU A 356 2.51 -12.89 34.98
CA LEU A 356 3.15 -13.91 35.79
C LEU A 356 2.17 -14.51 36.80
N ASP A 357 2.26 -15.83 37.01
CA ASP A 357 1.48 -16.55 38.03
C ASP A 357 2.17 -16.56 39.40
N GLN A 358 3.50 -16.45 39.42
CA GLN A 358 4.32 -16.36 40.62
C GLN A 358 5.33 -15.22 40.47
N TRP A 359 5.50 -14.48 41.56
CA TRP A 359 6.42 -13.35 41.63
C TRP A 359 7.57 -13.69 42.56
N GLN A 360 8.78 -13.63 42.03
CA GLN A 360 10.00 -13.64 42.83
C GLN A 360 10.43 -12.19 43.04
N VAL A 361 10.16 -11.66 44.24
CA VAL A 361 10.44 -10.27 44.61
C VAL A 361 11.86 -10.16 45.12
N LYS A 362 12.63 -9.22 44.56
CA LYS A 362 14.05 -9.02 44.86
C LYS A 362 14.31 -7.54 45.14
N ALA A 363 15.29 -7.30 46.02
CA ALA A 363 15.83 -5.97 46.26
C ALA A 363 17.35 -6.05 46.39
N MET A 364 18.04 -5.07 45.80
CA MET A 364 19.49 -4.92 45.91
C MET A 364 19.91 -3.45 45.84
N VAL A 365 21.05 -3.14 46.43
CA VAL A 365 21.77 -1.88 46.25
C VAL A 365 23.00 -2.15 45.41
N SER A 366 23.03 -1.56 44.21
CA SER A 366 24.18 -1.63 43.30
C SER A 366 25.03 -0.36 43.42
N GLN A 367 26.34 -0.54 43.28
CA GLN A 367 27.32 0.56 43.25
C GLN A 367 27.56 1.14 41.85
N ASP A 368 27.22 0.40 40.79
CA ASP A 368 27.50 0.75 39.40
C ASP A 368 26.25 1.11 38.57
N ASP A 369 25.11 1.28 39.25
CA ASP A 369 23.78 1.55 38.68
C ASP A 369 23.27 0.46 37.73
N LYS A 370 23.71 -0.80 37.93
CA LYS A 370 23.22 -1.97 37.17
C LYS A 370 22.49 -2.97 38.05
N ILE A 371 21.56 -3.69 37.42
CA ILE A 371 20.74 -4.72 38.08
C ILE A 371 21.46 -6.08 38.18
N ASP A 372 22.56 -6.25 37.43
CA ASP A 372 23.39 -7.44 37.48
C ASP A 372 24.23 -7.42 38.76
N ARG A 373 24.24 -8.53 39.51
CA ARG A 373 24.96 -8.61 40.78
C ARG A 373 26.46 -8.44 40.57
N GLN A 374 27.06 -7.50 41.29
CA GLN A 374 28.50 -7.28 41.35
C GLN A 374 29.03 -7.53 42.76
N ALA A 375 30.32 -7.85 42.86
CA ALA A 375 30.99 -8.00 44.15
C ALA A 375 30.92 -6.67 44.91
N GLY A 376 30.44 -6.71 46.15
CA GLY A 376 30.24 -5.53 46.99
C GLY A 376 28.80 -5.01 47.05
N ASP A 377 27.90 -5.50 46.19
CA ASP A 377 26.48 -5.13 46.24
C ASP A 377 25.79 -5.73 47.46
N LEU A 378 24.80 -5.01 48.00
CA LEU A 378 23.95 -5.50 49.08
C LEU A 378 22.67 -6.05 48.50
N PHE A 379 22.18 -7.19 48.99
CA PHE A 379 20.93 -7.77 48.50
C PHE A 379 20.10 -8.41 49.62
N ALA A 380 18.82 -8.57 49.34
CA ALA A 380 17.88 -9.29 50.20
C ALA A 380 17.67 -10.70 49.66
N GLU A 381 17.36 -11.64 50.57
CA GLU A 381 16.82 -12.94 50.17
C GLU A 381 15.51 -12.74 49.41
N SER A 382 15.36 -13.42 48.27
CA SER A 382 14.18 -13.24 47.43
C SER A 382 12.96 -13.91 48.07
N VAL A 383 11.81 -13.22 48.04
CA VAL A 383 10.54 -13.80 48.50
C VAL A 383 9.71 -14.19 47.30
N THR A 384 9.24 -15.44 47.27
CA THR A 384 8.33 -15.94 46.23
C THR A 384 6.90 -15.92 46.75
N ILE A 385 6.02 -15.25 46.01
CA ILE A 385 4.58 -15.22 46.29
C ILE A 385 3.79 -15.56 45.04
N ASN A 386 2.57 -16.06 45.23
CA ASN A 386 1.63 -16.22 44.11
C ASN A 386 1.08 -14.86 43.69
N ALA A 387 0.85 -14.69 42.39
CA ALA A 387 0.28 -13.46 41.84
C ALA A 387 -1.13 -13.23 42.39
N GLN A 388 -1.37 -12.01 42.87
CA GLN A 388 -2.63 -11.60 43.49
C GLN A 388 -2.89 -10.13 43.17
N ARG A 389 -4.12 -9.65 43.37
CA ARG A 389 -4.48 -8.27 43.00
C ARG A 389 -3.64 -7.21 43.73
N SER A 390 -3.40 -7.43 45.02
CA SER A 390 -2.54 -6.58 45.84
C SER A 390 -1.78 -7.47 46.80
N ALA A 391 -0.45 -7.44 46.73
CA ALA A 391 0.43 -8.15 47.65
C ALA A 391 1.27 -7.16 48.45
N GLU A 392 1.62 -7.53 49.68
CA GLU A 392 2.62 -6.82 50.48
C GLU A 392 3.78 -7.76 50.77
N VAL A 393 5.01 -7.29 50.52
CA VAL A 393 6.24 -8.05 50.75
C VAL A 393 7.22 -7.19 51.53
N ALA A 394 7.77 -7.73 52.62
CA ALA A 394 8.86 -7.12 53.35
C ALA A 394 10.17 -7.81 52.96
N LEU A 395 11.18 -7.01 52.59
CA LEU A 395 12.54 -7.49 52.30
C LEU A 395 13.51 -6.80 53.25
N THR A 396 14.55 -7.52 53.67
CA THR A 396 15.62 -6.95 54.49
C THR A 396 16.95 -7.17 53.77
N LEU A 397 17.67 -6.09 53.50
CA LEU A 397 19.03 -6.13 52.95
C LEU A 397 20.00 -6.53 54.07
N ASN A 398 20.41 -7.79 54.10
CA ASN A 398 21.27 -8.36 55.13
C ASN A 398 22.45 -9.17 54.56
N GLN A 399 22.59 -9.27 53.24
CA GLN A 399 23.67 -10.00 52.58
C GLN A 399 24.47 -9.07 51.68
N LYS A 400 25.75 -9.40 51.52
CA LYS A 400 26.68 -8.72 50.60
C LYS A 400 27.26 -9.74 49.64
N VAL A 401 27.33 -9.38 48.36
CA VAL A 401 27.94 -10.24 47.34
C VAL A 401 29.46 -10.26 47.56
N THR A 402 30.01 -11.42 47.93
CA THR A 402 31.45 -11.60 48.18
C THR A 402 32.21 -12.10 46.95
N GLU A 403 31.54 -12.82 46.04
CA GLU A 403 32.05 -13.28 44.73
C GLU A 403 30.87 -13.38 43.76
N VAL A 404 31.04 -12.94 42.51
CA VAL A 404 30.02 -13.10 41.47
C VAL A 404 30.16 -14.52 40.92
N ALA A 405 29.20 -15.40 41.21
CA ALA A 405 29.15 -16.71 40.58
C ALA A 405 28.95 -16.52 39.06
N ASN A 406 29.89 -17.01 38.26
CA ASN A 406 29.70 -17.18 36.82
C ASN A 406 28.69 -18.33 36.62
N ASP A 407 27.41 -18.00 36.47
CA ASP A 407 26.39 -18.90 35.93
C ASP A 407 25.92 -18.41 34.55
#